data_AF-A0A8B6EYF1-F1
#
_entry.id   AF-A0A8B6EYF1-F1
#
_cell.length_a   1.000
_cell.length_b   1.000
_cell.length_c   1.000
_cell.angle_alpha   90.00
_cell.angle_beta   90.00
_cell.angle_gamma   90.00
#
_symmetry.space_group_name_H-M   'P 1'
#
loop_
_entity.id
_entity.type
_entity.pdbx_description
1 polymer ?
#
loop_
_entity_poly.entity_id
_entity_poly.type
_entity_poly.pdbx_seq_one_letter_code
_entity_poly.pdbx_strand_id
1 'polypeptide(L)'
;MSMIRPTCDLEFSGTDVMLRRHRNKHGANRPYPSSSHSYPPNNDAYPPPPPPPPYSPPPQPTQKLVLHHSFTMMLAGPTGSGKSFWMKSILEKAKTMIVPSPEKNIWCYNRWQPLFSEMKKTIKIILFVQGLPENLNDDSFLDSRYLSLIILAI
;
A
#
# COMPACT_ATOMS: atom_id res chain seq x y z
N MET A 1 -3.01 -11.03 -35.61
CA MET A 1 -3.66 -10.25 -34.53
C MET A 1 -3.87 -11.17 -33.33
N SER A 2 -3.00 -11.06 -32.34
CA SER A 2 -3.03 -11.83 -31.09
C SER A 2 -4.02 -11.20 -30.11
N MET A 3 -5.10 -11.92 -29.75
CA MET A 3 -5.94 -11.57 -28.60
C MET A 3 -5.37 -12.23 -27.35
N ILE A 4 -4.76 -11.42 -26.50
CA ILE A 4 -4.37 -11.77 -25.13
C ILE A 4 -5.65 -11.77 -24.29
N ARG A 5 -5.98 -12.92 -23.68
CA ARG A 5 -7.04 -12.99 -22.66
C ARG A 5 -6.50 -12.46 -21.33
N PRO A 6 -7.22 -11.57 -20.62
CA PRO A 6 -6.87 -11.21 -19.26
C PRO A 6 -7.33 -12.33 -18.33
N THR A 7 -6.44 -12.85 -17.49
CA THR A 7 -6.81 -13.75 -16.39
C THR A 7 -6.18 -13.24 -15.11
N CYS A 8 -6.87 -12.33 -14.43
CA CYS A 8 -6.50 -11.85 -13.11
C CYS A 8 -7.75 -11.66 -12.23
N ASP A 9 -8.58 -12.69 -12.06
CA ASP A 9 -9.72 -12.69 -11.12
C ASP A 9 -9.88 -14.03 -10.38
N LEU A 10 -8.79 -14.75 -10.08
CA LEU A 10 -8.87 -15.97 -9.27
C LEU A 10 -8.14 -15.78 -7.94
N GLU A 11 -8.89 -15.85 -6.83
CA GLU A 11 -8.36 -15.92 -5.48
C GLU A 11 -7.34 -17.05 -5.38
N PHE A 12 -6.11 -16.70 -5.03
CA PHE A 12 -5.02 -17.65 -4.87
C PHE A 12 -5.22 -18.45 -3.58
N SER A 13 -5.67 -19.70 -3.70
CA SER A 13 -5.75 -20.64 -2.59
C SER A 13 -4.42 -21.38 -2.39
N GLY A 14 -4.13 -21.79 -1.16
CA GLY A 14 -2.92 -22.56 -0.82
C GLY A 14 -2.74 -23.86 -1.60
N THR A 15 -3.81 -24.41 -2.18
CA THR A 15 -3.77 -25.56 -3.10
C THR A 15 -3.07 -25.25 -4.44
N ASP A 16 -3.12 -24.02 -4.94
CA ASP A 16 -2.44 -23.61 -6.18
C ASP A 16 -0.91 -23.59 -6.04
N VAL A 17 -0.41 -23.29 -4.84
CA VAL A 17 1.03 -23.31 -4.54
C VAL A 17 1.56 -24.74 -4.56
N MET A 18 0.78 -25.69 -4.04
CA MET A 18 1.12 -27.12 -4.06
C MET A 18 1.10 -27.70 -5.48
N LEU A 19 0.11 -27.34 -6.31
CA LEU A 19 0.03 -27.77 -7.71
C LEU A 19 1.22 -27.25 -8.54
N ARG A 20 1.67 -26.01 -8.32
CA ARG A 20 2.88 -25.47 -8.97
C ARG A 20 4.16 -26.19 -8.54
N ARG A 21 4.29 -26.52 -7.24
CA ARG A 21 5.43 -27.34 -6.75
C ARG A 21 5.42 -28.74 -7.33
N HIS A 22 4.25 -29.34 -7.53
CA HIS A 22 4.14 -30.67 -8.14
C HIS A 22 4.48 -30.64 -9.64
N ARG A 23 4.07 -29.59 -10.37
CA ARG A 23 4.37 -29.42 -11.79
C ARG A 23 5.87 -29.19 -12.05
N ASN A 24 6.56 -28.51 -11.16
CA ASN A 24 7.99 -28.22 -11.29
C ASN A 24 8.90 -29.38 -10.84
N LYS A 25 8.36 -30.45 -10.24
CA LYS A 25 9.16 -31.60 -9.80
C LYS A 25 9.52 -32.61 -10.90
N HIS A 26 8.98 -32.48 -12.12
CA HIS A 26 9.29 -33.39 -13.25
C HIS A 26 10.22 -32.80 -14.33
N GLY A 27 11.16 -31.93 -13.95
CA GLY A 27 12.10 -31.29 -14.88
C GLY A 27 13.56 -31.76 -14.80
N ALA A 28 13.91 -32.69 -13.90
CA ALA A 28 15.31 -33.01 -13.62
C ALA A 28 15.98 -34.03 -14.58
N ASN A 29 15.27 -34.54 -15.60
CA ASN A 29 15.80 -35.60 -16.48
C ASN A 29 15.21 -35.57 -17.91
N ARG A 30 14.98 -34.39 -18.48
CA ARG A 30 14.81 -34.32 -19.94
C ARG A 30 16.18 -34.04 -20.55
N PRO A 31 16.81 -35.01 -21.25
CA PRO A 31 17.97 -34.67 -22.07
C PRO A 31 17.52 -33.59 -23.05
N TYR A 32 18.31 -32.52 -23.15
CA TYR A 32 18.13 -31.52 -24.19
C TYR A 32 18.06 -32.25 -25.54
N PRO A 33 17.10 -31.93 -26.42
CA PRO A 33 17.13 -32.47 -27.77
C PRO A 33 18.45 -31.99 -28.40
N SER A 34 19.33 -32.94 -28.72
CA SER A 34 20.57 -32.67 -29.42
C SER A 34 20.23 -32.09 -30.79
N SER A 35 20.24 -30.77 -30.90
CA SER A 35 20.07 -30.08 -32.17
C SER A 35 21.37 -30.25 -32.96
N SER A 36 21.38 -31.21 -33.88
CA SER A 36 22.44 -31.38 -34.87
C SER A 36 22.32 -30.35 -36.00
N HIS A 37 22.15 -29.07 -35.65
CA HIS A 37 22.34 -27.99 -36.61
C HIS A 37 23.84 -27.70 -36.71
N SER A 38 24.45 -28.22 -37.76
CA SER A 38 25.79 -27.86 -38.19
C SER A 38 25.82 -26.37 -38.49
N TYR A 39 26.62 -25.61 -37.73
CA TYR A 39 26.94 -24.23 -38.06
C TYR A 39 27.59 -24.17 -39.45
N PRO A 40 27.27 -23.18 -40.30
CA PRO A 40 27.97 -23.00 -41.57
C PRO A 40 29.46 -22.72 -41.35
N PRO A 41 30.32 -22.94 -42.36
CA PRO A 41 31.76 -22.79 -42.21
C PRO A 41 32.12 -21.35 -41.82
N ASN A 42 32.86 -21.20 -40.72
CA ASN A 42 33.40 -19.94 -40.23
C ASN A 42 34.20 -19.23 -41.33
N ASN A 43 33.64 -18.22 -41.98
CA ASN A 43 34.43 -17.24 -42.73
C ASN A 43 33.95 -15.79 -42.60
N ASP A 44 32.82 -15.53 -41.93
CA ASP A 44 32.44 -14.19 -41.55
C ASP A 44 32.44 -14.10 -40.02
N ALA A 45 33.40 -13.34 -39.48
CA ALA A 45 33.49 -13.04 -38.06
C ALA A 45 32.24 -12.27 -37.64
N TYR A 46 31.21 -12.97 -37.16
CA TYR A 46 30.07 -12.31 -36.55
C TYR A 46 30.57 -11.45 -35.39
N PRO A 47 30.24 -10.15 -35.36
CA PRO A 47 30.59 -9.32 -34.22
C PRO A 47 29.98 -9.94 -32.96
N PRO A 48 30.68 -9.86 -31.82
CA PRO A 48 30.16 -10.40 -30.57
C PRO A 48 28.77 -9.81 -30.30
N PRO A 49 27.81 -10.62 -29.78
CA PRO A 49 26.49 -10.12 -29.48
C PRO A 49 26.60 -8.94 -28.51
N PRO A 50 25.77 -7.89 -28.68
CA PRO A 50 25.80 -6.75 -27.80
C PRO A 50 25.53 -7.20 -26.35
N PRO A 51 26.13 -6.53 -25.36
CA PRO A 51 25.90 -6.87 -23.96
C PRO A 51 24.40 -6.80 -23.66
N PRO A 52 23.87 -7.73 -22.84
CA PRO A 52 22.48 -7.65 -22.42
C PRO A 52 22.23 -6.30 -21.73
N PRO A 53 21.04 -5.70 -21.93
CA PRO A 53 20.71 -4.45 -21.26
C PRO A 53 20.80 -4.64 -19.73
N PRO A 54 21.10 -3.56 -18.97
CA PRO A 54 21.14 -3.61 -17.52
C PRO A 54 19.86 -4.24 -16.97
N TYR A 55 19.99 -5.25 -16.12
CA TYR A 55 18.85 -5.90 -15.49
C TYR A 55 18.08 -4.87 -14.65
N SER A 56 16.88 -4.50 -15.09
CA SER A 56 15.94 -3.74 -14.27
C SER A 56 15.15 -4.72 -13.41
N PRO A 57 15.16 -4.59 -12.07
CA PRO A 57 14.34 -5.44 -11.23
C PRO A 57 12.86 -5.28 -11.60
N PRO A 58 12.08 -6.37 -11.63
CA PRO A 58 10.65 -6.27 -11.91
C PRO A 58 9.99 -5.34 -10.90
N PRO A 59 9.01 -4.52 -11.32
CA PRO A 59 8.30 -3.63 -10.41
C PRO A 59 7.69 -4.46 -9.28
N GLN A 60 8.18 -4.26 -8.07
CA GLN A 60 7.60 -4.91 -6.90
C GLN A 60 6.21 -4.30 -6.67
N PRO A 61 5.16 -5.11 -6.45
CA PRO A 61 3.86 -4.59 -6.07
C PRO A 61 3.98 -3.92 -4.71
N THR A 62 4.11 -2.59 -4.69
CA THR A 62 3.99 -1.79 -3.47
C THR A 62 2.53 -1.78 -3.07
N GLN A 63 2.16 -2.64 -2.13
CA GLN A 63 0.83 -2.59 -1.53
C GLN A 63 0.69 -1.27 -0.75
N LYS A 64 -0.03 -0.33 -1.34
CA LYS A 64 -0.33 0.97 -0.74
C LYS A 64 -1.55 0.82 0.16
N LEU A 65 -1.39 1.12 1.46
CA LEU A 65 -2.53 1.23 2.38
C LEU A 65 -3.36 2.46 2.01
N VAL A 66 -4.63 2.26 1.67
CA VAL A 66 -5.62 3.31 1.42
C VAL A 66 -6.86 3.03 2.27
N LEU A 67 -7.25 4.00 3.08
CA LEU A 67 -8.42 3.97 3.94
C LEU A 67 -9.58 4.63 3.20
N HIS A 68 -10.64 3.89 2.92
CA HIS A 68 -11.83 4.46 2.29
C HIS A 68 -12.71 5.14 3.33
N HIS A 69 -12.97 6.43 3.14
CA HIS A 69 -13.86 7.19 4.00
C HIS A 69 -15.33 6.92 3.59
N SER A 70 -16.27 6.81 4.54
CA SER A 70 -16.11 6.83 6.01
C SER A 70 -15.67 5.46 6.56
N PHE A 71 -14.76 5.47 7.56
CA PHE A 71 -14.31 4.26 8.24
C PHE A 71 -14.24 4.45 9.76
N THR A 72 -14.25 3.34 10.49
CA THR A 72 -13.93 3.29 11.91
C THR A 72 -12.66 2.46 12.09
N MET A 73 -11.70 2.99 12.85
CA MET A 73 -10.43 2.32 13.11
C MET A 73 -10.09 2.42 14.59
N MET A 74 -9.68 1.29 15.17
CA MET A 74 -9.16 1.23 16.53
C MET A 74 -7.64 0.99 16.49
N LEU A 75 -6.88 1.89 17.09
CA LEU A 75 -5.44 1.74 17.26
C LEU A 75 -5.12 1.42 18.72
N ALA A 76 -4.77 0.16 18.97
CA ALA A 76 -4.47 -0.34 20.30
C ALA A 76 -2.97 -0.62 20.47
N GLY A 77 -2.47 -0.48 21.70
CA GLY A 77 -1.08 -0.74 22.07
C GLY A 77 -0.69 0.02 23.34
N PRO A 78 0.39 -0.38 24.02
CA PRO A 78 0.84 0.27 25.26
C PRO A 78 1.29 1.72 25.03
N THR A 79 1.44 2.49 26.11
CA THR A 79 2.03 3.83 26.05
C THR A 79 3.43 3.76 25.41
N GLY A 80 3.73 4.68 24.50
CA GLY A 80 5.01 4.70 23.78
C GLY A 80 5.08 3.79 22.55
N SER A 81 4.06 2.98 22.23
CA SER A 81 4.06 2.11 21.05
C SER A 81 3.96 2.83 19.69
N GLY A 82 3.96 4.16 19.67
CA GLY A 82 3.95 4.96 18.43
C GLY A 82 2.59 5.25 17.80
N LYS A 83 1.47 4.90 18.45
CA LYS A 83 0.10 5.14 17.91
C LYS A 83 -0.12 6.58 17.45
N SER A 84 0.18 7.56 18.31
CA SER A 84 -0.01 8.99 17.98
C SER A 84 0.86 9.42 16.81
N PHE A 85 2.10 8.90 16.72
CA PHE A 85 3.01 9.18 15.61
C PHE A 85 2.55 8.56 14.30
N TRP A 86 2.01 7.33 14.35
CA TRP A 86 1.45 6.68 13.17
C TRP A 86 0.20 7.41 12.68
N MET A 87 -0.70 7.79 13.60
CA MET A 87 -1.87 8.58 13.25
C MET A 87 -1.48 9.96 12.68
N LYS A 88 -0.49 10.65 13.26
CA LYS A 88 0.11 11.86 12.65
C LYS A 88 0.56 11.60 11.21
N SER A 89 1.26 10.50 10.96
CA SER A 89 1.75 10.14 9.63
C SER A 89 0.62 9.92 8.62
N ILE A 90 -0.49 9.31 9.06
CA ILE A 90 -1.70 9.16 8.24
C ILE A 90 -2.29 10.52 7.90
N LEU A 91 -2.42 11.41 8.89
CA LEU A 91 -3.02 12.73 8.69
C LEU A 91 -2.17 13.65 7.81
N GLU A 92 -0.85 13.63 7.97
CA GLU A 92 0.09 14.37 7.10
C GLU A 92 -0.02 13.89 5.64
N LYS A 93 -0.35 12.62 5.44
CA LYS A 93 -0.54 11.99 4.13
C LYS A 93 -2.01 11.76 3.78
N ALA A 94 -2.96 12.43 4.45
CA ALA A 94 -4.39 12.14 4.35
C ALA A 94 -4.88 12.15 2.90
N LYS A 95 -4.42 13.11 2.08
CA LYS A 95 -4.75 13.21 0.64
C LYS A 95 -4.44 11.94 -0.17
N THR A 96 -3.51 11.12 0.28
CA THR A 96 -3.07 9.91 -0.42
C THR A 96 -3.41 8.62 0.30
N MET A 97 -3.65 8.68 1.61
CA MET A 97 -3.95 7.55 2.48
C MET A 97 -5.42 7.43 2.84
N ILE A 98 -6.22 8.49 2.70
CA ILE A 98 -7.65 8.49 2.99
C ILE A 98 -8.40 9.00 1.76
N VAL A 99 -9.39 8.24 1.29
CA VAL A 99 -10.15 8.54 0.07
C VAL A 99 -11.66 8.38 0.31
N PRO A 100 -12.47 9.44 0.12
CA PRO A 100 -12.08 10.84 -0.09
C PRO A 100 -11.30 11.43 1.10
N SER A 101 -10.44 12.42 0.83
CA SER A 101 -9.67 13.09 1.88
C SER A 101 -10.62 13.85 2.81
N PRO A 102 -10.46 13.74 4.14
CA PRO A 102 -11.25 14.52 5.07
C PRO A 102 -10.92 16.01 4.93
N GLU A 103 -11.95 16.83 5.11
CA GLU A 103 -11.88 18.30 5.07
C GLU A 103 -11.67 18.89 6.47
N LYS A 104 -12.09 18.16 7.50
CA LYS A 104 -11.95 18.54 8.91
C LYS A 104 -11.46 17.35 9.74
N ASN A 105 -10.31 17.48 10.40
CA ASN A 105 -9.81 16.49 11.34
C ASN A 105 -10.00 16.99 12.77
N ILE A 106 -10.82 16.32 13.56
CA ILE A 106 -11.11 16.68 14.95
C ILE A 106 -10.38 15.68 15.85
N TRP A 107 -9.42 16.17 16.61
CA TRP A 107 -8.63 15.37 17.54
C TRP A 107 -9.06 15.64 18.98
N CYS A 108 -9.77 14.67 19.56
CA CYS A 108 -10.18 14.69 20.95
C CYS A 108 -9.07 14.11 21.83
N TYR A 109 -8.61 14.85 22.82
CA TYR A 109 -7.52 14.44 23.72
C TYR A 109 -7.87 14.67 25.19
N ASN A 110 -7.39 13.80 26.09
CA ASN A 110 -7.52 14.03 27.53
C ASN A 110 -6.36 14.88 28.09
N ARG A 111 -5.12 14.55 27.70
CA ARG A 111 -3.91 15.31 28.09
C ARG A 111 -3.17 15.85 26.88
N TRP A 112 -2.73 17.10 26.96
CA TRP A 112 -1.92 17.73 25.91
C TRP A 112 -0.56 17.03 25.77
N GLN A 113 -0.13 16.77 24.54
CA GLN A 113 1.16 16.17 24.22
C GLN A 113 2.00 17.15 23.37
N PRO A 114 3.33 17.21 23.57
CA PRO A 114 4.21 18.05 22.73
C PRO A 114 4.06 17.81 21.22
N LEU A 115 3.72 16.58 20.82
CA LEU A 115 3.44 16.18 19.44
C LEU A 115 2.32 17.03 18.80
N PHE A 116 1.31 17.43 19.57
CA PHE A 116 0.17 18.19 19.05
C PHE A 116 0.59 19.59 18.59
N SER A 117 1.56 20.19 19.27
CA SER A 117 2.15 21.47 18.85
C SER A 117 2.85 21.37 17.50
N GLU A 118 3.48 20.24 17.22
CA GLU A 118 4.12 19.96 15.92
C GLU A 118 3.05 19.72 14.85
N MET A 119 2.06 18.87 15.14
CA MET A 119 0.94 18.57 14.25
C MET A 119 0.17 19.82 13.85
N LYS A 120 -0.05 20.75 14.77
CA LYS A 120 -0.73 22.03 14.48
C LYS A 120 0.04 22.90 13.48
N LYS A 121 1.37 22.72 13.36
CA LYS A 121 2.21 23.39 12.37
C LYS A 121 2.19 22.69 11.02
N THR A 122 2.17 21.35 11.00
CA THR A 122 2.26 20.56 9.76
C THR A 122 0.90 20.31 9.11
N ILE A 123 -0.15 20.11 9.89
CA ILE A 123 -1.51 19.77 9.43
C ILE A 123 -2.41 21.00 9.59
N LYS A 124 -2.80 21.63 8.47
CA LYS A 124 -3.61 22.86 8.48
C LYS A 124 -5.06 22.65 8.91
N ILE A 125 -5.62 21.48 8.63
CA ILE A 125 -7.04 21.15 8.83
C ILE A 125 -7.25 20.25 10.06
N ILE A 126 -6.61 20.60 11.18
CA ILE A 126 -6.74 19.88 12.45
C ILE A 126 -7.29 20.80 13.55
N LEU A 127 -8.31 20.32 14.24
CA LEU A 127 -8.92 20.96 15.42
C LEU A 127 -8.67 20.06 16.63
N PHE A 128 -7.98 20.58 17.64
CA PHE A 128 -7.76 19.88 18.89
C PHE A 128 -8.85 20.27 19.90
N VAL A 129 -9.54 19.27 20.45
CA VAL A 129 -10.61 19.43 21.43
C VAL A 129 -10.22 18.64 22.68
N GLN A 130 -10.31 19.26 23.85
CA GLN A 130 -10.07 18.55 25.11
C GLN A 130 -11.33 17.79 25.53
N GLY A 131 -11.19 16.50 25.84
CA GLY A 131 -12.31 15.62 26.16
C GLY A 131 -13.18 15.30 24.95
N LEU A 132 -14.39 14.80 25.22
CA LEU A 132 -15.42 14.59 24.20
C LEU A 132 -16.29 15.85 24.11
N PRO A 133 -16.58 16.35 22.90
CA PRO A 133 -17.51 17.48 22.74
C PRO A 133 -18.90 17.09 23.26
N GLU A 134 -19.49 17.93 24.11
CA GLU A 134 -20.85 17.71 24.63
C GLU A 134 -21.90 17.72 23.51
N ASN A 135 -21.64 18.53 22.47
CA ASN A 135 -22.54 18.74 21.32
C ASN A 135 -22.14 17.90 20.09
N LEU A 136 -21.65 16.67 20.29
CA LEU A 136 -21.29 15.76 19.19
C LEU A 136 -22.45 15.50 18.23
N ASN A 137 -23.70 15.56 18.72
CA ASN A 137 -24.91 15.33 17.93
C ASN A 137 -25.44 16.59 17.24
N ASP A 138 -24.86 17.77 17.50
CA ASP A 138 -25.29 18.98 16.83
C ASP A 138 -24.68 19.07 15.43
N ASP A 139 -25.52 19.34 14.43
CA ASP A 139 -25.10 19.61 13.04
C ASP A 139 -24.13 20.79 12.93
N SER A 140 -24.08 21.66 13.95
CA SER A 140 -23.11 22.76 14.04
C SER A 140 -21.67 22.27 14.24
N PHE A 141 -21.49 21.11 14.91
CA PHE A 141 -20.18 20.54 15.18
C PHE A 141 -19.76 19.54 14.08
N LEU A 142 -20.68 18.65 13.70
CA LEU A 142 -20.54 17.68 12.63
C LEU A 142 -21.48 18.02 11.47
N ASP A 143 -21.07 18.99 10.66
CA ASP A 143 -21.82 19.34 9.47
C ASP A 143 -21.67 18.24 8.41
N SER A 144 -22.78 17.57 8.09
CA SER A 144 -22.85 16.48 7.11
C SER A 144 -22.42 16.88 5.70
N ARG A 145 -22.30 18.19 5.41
CA ARG A 145 -21.77 18.70 4.13
C ARG A 145 -20.26 18.51 4.00
N TYR A 146 -19.55 18.32 5.11
CA TYR A 146 -18.09 18.18 5.11
C TYR A 146 -17.67 16.80 5.60
N LEU A 147 -16.65 16.25 4.95
CA LEU A 147 -16.08 14.95 5.34
C LEU A 147 -15.20 15.12 6.57
N SER A 148 -15.76 14.82 7.74
CA SER A 148 -15.09 14.97 9.03
C SER A 148 -14.48 13.67 9.51
N LEU A 149 -13.23 13.71 9.99
CA LEU A 149 -12.57 12.60 10.67
C LEU A 149 -12.40 12.93 12.14
N ILE A 150 -13.03 12.14 13.02
CA ILE A 150 -12.92 12.29 14.47
C ILE A 150 -11.91 11.26 14.99
N ILE A 151 -10.96 11.74 15.78
CA ILE A 151 -9.87 10.94 16.34
C ILE A 151 -9.97 11.01 17.86
N LEU A 152 -10.22 9.86 18.47
CA LEU A 152 -10.32 9.72 19.92
C LEU A 152 -8.99 9.17 20.45
N ALA A 153 -8.22 10.02 21.13
CA ALA A 153 -6.99 9.62 21.80
C ALA A 153 -7.24 9.50 23.31
N ILE A 154 -7.39 8.26 23.77
CA ILE A 154 -7.61 7.88 25.17
C ILE A 154 -6.27 7.77 25.90
#